data_AF-A0A7Y5DQ67-F1
#
_entry.id   AF-A0A7Y5DQ67-F1
#
_cell.length_a   1.000
_cell.length_b   1.000
_cell.length_c   1.000
_cell.angle_alpha   90.00
_cell.angle_beta   90.00
_cell.angle_gamma   90.00
#
_symmetry.space_group_name_H-M   'P 1'
#
loop_
_entity.id
_entity.type
_entity.pdbx_description
1 polymer ?
#
loop_
_entity_poly.entity_id
_entity_poly.type
_entity_poly.pdbx_seq_one_letter_code
_entity_poly.pdbx_strand_id
1 'polypeptide(L)'
;MCSRSSYAQLPISTVNLERIPQKKVRELVQQQTLNGVEFFSDLKPSCYDVQDSLKYSYQKSSNIIREVIQKVWKKLKGLKPKDEYSGRMVSFGFLYSKRLNQIFYNDDDFKDIEEGEIFFLNLKLLGGIKNIGVALEVTKVDEENKIIQFCYLNNGMTEGSQEVKLVETSDGNTLITQETRYRNRSKFREKRLYPIFHQKAVKELHYNIKRLIESY
;
A
#
# COMPACT_ATOMS: atom_id res chain seq x y z
N MET A 1 -35.48 16.63 -9.44
CA MET A 1 -35.12 16.50 -8.01
C MET A 1 -33.98 15.50 -7.89
N CYS A 2 -32.75 15.97 -7.68
CA CYS A 2 -31.61 15.08 -7.44
C CYS A 2 -31.52 14.81 -5.94
N SER A 3 -31.94 13.62 -5.51
CA SER A 3 -31.63 13.12 -4.17
C SER A 3 -30.12 12.89 -4.07
N ARG A 4 -29.41 13.84 -3.45
CA ARG A 4 -28.05 13.59 -2.96
C ARG A 4 -28.20 12.69 -1.73
N SER A 5 -28.01 11.38 -1.91
CA SER A 5 -27.76 10.49 -0.78
C SER A 5 -26.49 10.98 -0.09
N SER A 6 -26.64 11.60 1.08
CA SER A 6 -25.54 11.83 2.01
C SER A 6 -25.14 10.46 2.55
N TYR A 7 -24.15 9.83 1.91
CA TYR A 7 -23.52 8.66 2.50
C TYR A 7 -22.84 9.11 3.79
N ALA A 8 -23.32 8.60 4.92
CA ALA A 8 -22.71 8.86 6.23
C ALA A 8 -21.24 8.45 6.16
N GLN A 9 -20.33 9.38 6.40
CA GLN A 9 -18.89 9.11 6.38
C GLN A 9 -18.55 8.11 7.49
N LEU A 10 -17.75 7.09 7.19
CA LEU A 10 -17.39 6.08 8.18
C LEU A 10 -16.40 6.64 9.22
N PRO A 11 -16.77 6.69 10.52
CA PRO A 11 -15.86 7.17 11.55
C PRO A 11 -14.69 6.20 11.77
N ILE A 12 -13.50 6.73 12.07
CA ILE A 12 -12.32 5.90 12.38
C ILE A 12 -12.55 5.02 13.63
N SER A 13 -13.37 5.48 14.56
CA SER A 13 -13.73 4.73 15.77
C SER A 13 -14.50 3.43 15.50
N THR A 14 -15.02 3.23 14.28
CA THR A 14 -15.72 2.00 13.89
C THR A 14 -14.78 0.84 13.56
N VAL A 15 -13.46 1.07 13.53
CA VAL A 15 -12.48 0.00 13.35
C VAL A 15 -12.60 -1.02 14.49
N ASN A 16 -12.89 -2.26 14.14
CA ASN A 16 -12.82 -3.38 15.06
C ASN A 16 -11.34 -3.76 15.27
N LEU A 17 -10.75 -3.21 16.32
CA LEU A 17 -9.34 -3.43 16.67
C LEU A 17 -9.04 -4.89 17.04
N GLU A 18 -10.02 -5.69 17.46
CA GLU A 18 -9.83 -7.11 17.81
C GLU A 18 -9.52 -7.96 16.57
N ARG A 19 -10.05 -7.56 15.40
CA ARG A 19 -9.75 -8.20 14.11
C ARG A 19 -8.36 -7.85 13.56
N ILE A 20 -7.62 -6.96 14.22
CA ILE A 20 -6.29 -6.50 13.79
C ILE A 20 -5.25 -7.03 14.77
N PRO A 21 -4.53 -8.13 14.48
CA PRO A 21 -3.58 -8.72 15.42
C PRO A 21 -2.35 -7.84 15.65
N GLN A 22 -2.00 -6.96 14.71
CA GLN A 22 -0.78 -6.16 14.78
C GLN A 22 -0.95 -4.93 15.68
N LYS A 23 -0.30 -4.95 16.85
CA LYS A 23 -0.29 -3.83 17.81
C LYS A 23 0.01 -2.48 17.16
N LYS A 24 0.98 -2.41 16.24
CA LYS A 24 1.39 -1.16 15.59
C LYS A 24 0.40 -0.63 14.55
N VAL A 25 -0.45 -1.47 13.99
CA VAL A 25 -1.58 -1.02 13.18
C VAL A 25 -2.66 -0.43 14.08
N ARG A 26 -2.98 -1.09 15.20
CA ARG A 26 -3.93 -0.55 16.19
C ARG A 26 -3.47 0.80 16.76
N GLU A 27 -2.19 0.93 17.10
CA GLU A 27 -1.61 2.20 17.54
C GLU A 27 -1.69 3.28 16.44
N LEU A 28 -1.47 2.92 15.17
CA LEU A 28 -1.59 3.87 14.05
C LEU A 28 -3.03 4.41 13.93
N VAL A 29 -4.04 3.54 14.06
CA VAL A 29 -5.45 3.96 14.05
C VAL A 29 -5.73 4.94 15.20
N GLN A 30 -5.30 4.58 16.41
CA GLN A 30 -5.46 5.45 17.59
C GLN A 30 -4.74 6.79 17.41
N GLN A 31 -3.54 6.81 16.81
CA GLN A 31 -2.83 8.04 16.51
C GLN A 31 -3.58 8.94 15.53
N GLN A 32 -4.30 8.39 14.54
CA GLN A 32 -5.14 9.22 13.66
C GLN A 32 -6.24 9.91 14.45
N THR A 33 -6.93 9.19 15.34
CA THR A 33 -7.95 9.77 16.23
C THR A 33 -7.36 10.86 17.14
N LEU A 34 -6.19 10.62 17.73
CA LEU A 34 -5.49 11.63 18.57
C LEU A 34 -5.07 12.87 17.79
N ASN A 35 -4.83 12.73 16.49
CA ASN A 35 -4.52 13.85 15.59
C ASN A 35 -5.78 14.56 15.07
N GLY A 36 -6.97 14.26 15.62
CA GLY A 36 -8.22 14.92 15.26
C GLY A 36 -8.87 14.40 13.98
N VAL A 37 -8.47 13.22 13.48
CA VAL A 37 -9.13 12.59 12.34
C VAL A 37 -10.38 11.88 12.83
N GLU A 38 -11.56 12.37 12.42
CA GLU A 38 -12.86 11.82 12.82
C GLU A 38 -13.32 10.73 11.85
N PHE A 39 -13.25 11.01 10.54
CA PHE A 39 -13.71 10.12 9.48
C PHE A 39 -12.57 9.63 8.61
N PHE A 40 -12.72 8.44 8.00
CA PHE A 40 -11.72 7.94 7.04
C PHE A 40 -11.55 8.85 5.81
N SER A 41 -12.58 9.61 5.43
CA SER A 41 -12.56 10.62 4.37
C SER A 41 -11.63 11.81 4.66
N ASP A 42 -11.31 12.04 5.93
CA ASP A 42 -10.40 13.10 6.37
C ASP A 42 -8.93 12.72 6.15
N LEU A 43 -8.64 11.42 5.98
CA LEU A 43 -7.31 10.96 5.62
C LEU A 43 -6.92 11.48 4.24
N LYS A 44 -5.76 12.13 4.17
CA LYS A 44 -5.20 12.70 2.93
C LYS A 44 -3.89 12.00 2.56
N PRO A 45 -3.70 11.67 1.27
CA PRO A 45 -2.41 11.16 0.81
C PRO A 45 -1.36 12.29 0.75
N SER A 46 -0.11 11.89 0.84
CA SER A 46 1.11 12.68 0.75
C SER A 46 1.94 12.12 -0.40
N CYS A 47 1.61 12.50 -1.62
CA CYS A 47 2.26 11.98 -2.83
C CYS A 47 3.60 12.65 -3.10
N TYR A 48 4.41 12.03 -3.96
CA TYR A 48 5.57 12.68 -4.56
C TYR A 48 5.15 13.97 -5.28
N ASP A 49 5.91 15.05 -5.06
CA ASP A 49 5.73 16.32 -5.74
C ASP A 49 6.97 16.58 -6.61
N VAL A 50 6.73 16.74 -7.92
CA VAL A 50 7.77 16.99 -8.92
C VAL A 50 8.51 18.30 -8.68
N GLN A 51 7.83 19.32 -8.15
CA GLN A 51 8.44 20.62 -7.83
C GLN A 51 9.45 20.49 -6.68
N ASP A 52 9.24 19.50 -5.82
CA ASP A 52 10.07 19.20 -4.65
C ASP A 52 11.02 18.02 -4.89
N SER A 53 11.24 17.62 -6.15
CA SER A 53 11.93 16.38 -6.53
C SER A 53 13.28 16.14 -5.82
N LEU A 54 14.09 17.18 -5.65
CA LEU A 54 15.40 17.11 -5.00
C LEU A 54 15.34 16.72 -3.50
N LYS A 55 14.18 16.83 -2.87
CA LYS A 55 13.95 16.45 -1.47
C LYS A 55 13.59 14.98 -1.30
N TYR A 56 13.36 14.25 -2.39
CA TYR A 56 12.96 12.84 -2.35
C TYR A 56 14.13 11.92 -2.67
N SER A 57 14.27 10.87 -1.87
CA SER A 57 15.07 9.71 -2.22
C SER A 57 14.33 8.84 -3.22
N TYR A 58 15.06 8.13 -4.07
CA TYR A 58 14.52 7.22 -5.08
C TYR A 58 15.02 5.79 -4.88
N GLN A 59 14.11 4.84 -5.01
CA GLN A 59 14.42 3.42 -5.07
C GLN A 59 13.62 2.74 -6.17
N LYS A 60 14.23 1.71 -6.76
CA LYS A 60 13.62 0.87 -7.79
C LYS A 60 13.90 -0.59 -7.52
N SER A 61 12.91 -1.43 -7.72
CA SER A 61 13.04 -2.88 -7.75
C SER A 61 12.28 -3.43 -8.95
N SER A 62 12.81 -4.45 -9.60
CA SER A 62 12.15 -5.11 -10.72
C SER A 62 12.28 -6.61 -10.58
N ASN A 63 11.28 -7.34 -11.08
CA ASN A 63 11.27 -8.80 -11.14
C ASN A 63 10.57 -9.25 -12.43
N ILE A 64 10.97 -10.41 -12.96
CA ILE A 64 10.29 -11.01 -14.13
C ILE A 64 9.26 -12.01 -13.63
N ILE A 65 8.04 -11.90 -14.16
CA ILE A 65 6.95 -12.85 -14.01
C ILE A 65 6.77 -13.58 -15.34
N ARG A 66 6.82 -14.91 -15.32
CA ARG A 66 6.77 -15.79 -16.48
C ARG A 66 5.35 -15.98 -17.02
N GLU A 67 4.68 -14.87 -17.29
CA GLU A 67 3.32 -14.81 -17.81
C GLU A 67 3.13 -13.55 -18.66
N VAL A 68 2.15 -13.59 -19.56
CA VAL A 68 1.78 -12.44 -20.43
C VAL A 68 1.14 -11.31 -19.63
N ILE A 69 1.42 -10.06 -20.03
CA ILE A 69 1.07 -8.84 -19.26
C ILE A 69 -0.42 -8.75 -18.91
N GLN A 70 -1.32 -9.20 -19.78
CA GLN A 70 -2.76 -9.17 -19.51
C GLN A 70 -3.17 -10.12 -18.37
N LYS A 71 -2.57 -11.31 -18.31
CA LYS A 71 -2.82 -12.28 -17.23
C LYS A 71 -2.21 -11.77 -15.92
N VAL A 72 -1.00 -11.22 -15.97
CA VAL A 72 -0.33 -10.63 -14.80
C VAL A 72 -1.13 -9.46 -14.26
N TRP A 73 -1.56 -8.52 -15.11
CA TRP A 73 -2.36 -7.37 -14.68
C TRP A 73 -3.68 -7.77 -14.03
N LYS A 74 -4.44 -8.68 -14.67
CA LYS A 74 -5.70 -9.19 -14.13
C LYS A 74 -5.50 -9.86 -12.78
N LYS A 75 -4.50 -10.75 -12.65
CA LYS A 75 -4.20 -11.43 -11.39
C LYS A 75 -3.72 -10.45 -10.32
N LEU A 76 -2.82 -9.52 -10.66
CA LEU A 76 -2.26 -8.51 -9.74
C LEU A 76 -3.37 -7.68 -9.08
N LYS A 77 -4.33 -7.17 -9.87
CA LYS A 77 -5.44 -6.38 -9.33
C LYS A 77 -6.35 -7.17 -8.38
N GLY A 78 -6.54 -8.46 -8.66
CA GLY A 78 -7.39 -9.35 -7.87
C GLY A 78 -6.68 -10.07 -6.72
N LEU A 79 -5.41 -9.75 -6.43
CA LEU A 79 -4.71 -10.35 -5.30
C LEU A 79 -5.36 -9.87 -3.99
N LYS A 80 -5.66 -10.81 -3.09
CA LYS A 80 -6.11 -10.44 -1.75
C LYS A 80 -4.94 -9.79 -1.00
N PRO A 81 -5.12 -8.62 -0.36
CA PRO A 81 -4.06 -7.92 0.36
C PRO A 81 -3.38 -8.81 1.42
N LYS A 82 -4.13 -9.70 2.06
CA LYS A 82 -3.59 -10.64 3.05
C LYS A 82 -2.57 -11.62 2.48
N ASP A 83 -2.72 -12.00 1.21
CA ASP A 83 -1.87 -12.98 0.55
C ASP A 83 -0.61 -12.30 -0.01
N GLU A 84 -0.78 -11.10 -0.56
CA GLU A 84 0.29 -10.23 -1.02
C GLU A 84 1.22 -9.82 0.15
N TYR A 85 0.62 -9.32 1.24
CA TYR A 85 1.31 -8.91 2.46
C TYR A 85 1.25 -10.01 3.54
N SER A 86 1.76 -11.21 3.21
CA SER A 86 1.76 -12.40 4.09
C SER A 86 3.14 -12.76 4.68
N GLY A 87 4.05 -11.79 4.81
CA GLY A 87 5.46 -12.07 4.99
C GLY A 87 6.10 -11.76 6.35
N ARG A 88 7.42 -11.96 6.41
CA ARG A 88 8.28 -11.66 7.57
C ARG A 88 8.64 -10.18 7.65
N MET A 89 8.55 -9.43 6.56
CA MET A 89 8.82 -7.98 6.50
C MET A 89 7.54 -7.17 6.55
N VAL A 90 6.44 -7.64 5.94
CA VAL A 90 5.16 -6.92 5.91
C VAL A 90 4.01 -7.86 6.22
N SER A 91 3.05 -7.38 7.01
CA SER A 91 1.76 -8.07 7.19
C SER A 91 0.57 -7.14 7.03
N PHE A 92 -0.48 -7.60 6.36
CA PHE A 92 -1.75 -6.91 6.22
C PHE A 92 -2.45 -6.72 7.58
N GLY A 93 -2.94 -5.51 7.84
CA GLY A 93 -3.78 -5.19 9.00
C GLY A 93 -5.25 -5.13 8.62
N PHE A 94 -5.61 -4.12 7.82
CA PHE A 94 -6.94 -3.96 7.22
C PHE A 94 -6.86 -2.97 6.05
N LEU A 95 -7.95 -2.85 5.31
CA LEU A 95 -8.12 -1.90 4.21
C LEU A 95 -9.42 -1.13 4.42
N TYR A 96 -9.43 0.16 4.09
CA TYR A 96 -10.66 0.94 3.98
C TYR A 96 -10.89 1.33 2.52
N SER A 97 -12.07 1.06 1.98
CA SER A 97 -12.46 1.48 0.63
C SER A 97 -13.31 2.75 0.70
N LYS A 98 -12.82 3.87 0.15
CA LYS A 98 -13.60 5.12 0.05
C LYS A 98 -14.87 4.95 -0.78
N ARG A 99 -14.81 4.17 -1.87
CA ARG A 99 -15.94 3.95 -2.77
C ARG A 99 -17.08 3.18 -2.09
N LEU A 100 -16.73 2.13 -1.35
CA LEU A 100 -17.71 1.29 -0.64
C LEU A 100 -18.04 1.84 0.75
N ASN A 101 -17.26 2.81 1.24
CA ASN A 101 -17.32 3.33 2.61
C ASN A 101 -17.29 2.18 3.64
N GLN A 102 -16.38 1.22 3.42
CA GLN A 102 -16.34 -0.06 4.12
C GLN A 102 -14.91 -0.43 4.51
N ILE A 103 -14.75 -1.09 5.66
CA ILE A 103 -13.50 -1.70 6.12
C ILE A 103 -13.48 -3.19 5.75
N PHE A 104 -12.35 -3.63 5.22
CA PHE A 104 -12.03 -5.02 4.91
C PHE A 104 -10.89 -5.51 5.80
N TYR A 105 -11.12 -6.61 6.50
CA TYR A 105 -10.13 -7.29 7.33
C TYR A 105 -9.64 -8.57 6.65
N ASN A 106 -8.74 -9.31 7.30
CA ASN A 106 -8.12 -10.53 6.75
C ASN A 106 -9.11 -11.58 6.24
N ASP A 107 -10.27 -11.70 6.87
CA ASP A 107 -11.23 -12.77 6.55
C ASP A 107 -12.29 -12.34 5.54
N ASP A 108 -12.28 -11.05 5.16
CA ASP A 108 -13.26 -10.51 4.24
C ASP A 108 -12.83 -10.78 2.79
N ASP A 109 -13.81 -10.88 1.90
CA ASP A 109 -13.55 -11.01 0.47
C ASP A 109 -13.23 -9.67 -0.15
N PHE A 110 -12.06 -9.63 -0.79
CA PHE A 110 -11.56 -8.52 -1.58
C PHE A 110 -11.80 -8.81 -3.06
N LYS A 111 -12.21 -7.79 -3.82
CA LYS A 111 -12.40 -7.90 -5.27
C LYS A 111 -11.12 -7.48 -5.99
N ASP A 112 -11.19 -6.38 -6.72
CA ASP A 112 -10.05 -5.79 -7.41
C ASP A 112 -9.61 -4.53 -6.68
N ILE A 113 -8.31 -4.25 -6.74
CA ILE A 113 -7.74 -2.99 -6.26
C ILE A 113 -8.28 -1.81 -7.04
N GLU A 114 -8.65 -0.76 -6.31
CA GLU A 114 -9.30 0.43 -6.86
C GLU A 114 -8.77 1.72 -6.22
N GLU A 115 -8.97 2.84 -6.92
CA GLU A 115 -8.61 4.16 -6.39
C GLU A 115 -9.42 4.49 -5.12
N GLY A 116 -8.75 5.12 -4.16
CA GLY A 116 -9.31 5.51 -2.86
C GLY A 116 -9.29 4.40 -1.81
N GLU A 117 -8.70 3.24 -2.10
CA GLU A 117 -8.44 2.22 -1.09
C GLU A 117 -7.24 2.60 -0.23
N ILE A 118 -7.40 2.52 1.10
CA ILE A 118 -6.37 2.83 2.09
C ILE A 118 -5.96 1.55 2.81
N PHE A 119 -4.74 1.10 2.56
CA PHE A 119 -4.15 -0.08 3.16
C PHE A 119 -3.45 0.29 4.46
N PHE A 120 -3.77 -0.40 5.55
CA PHE A 120 -3.05 -0.32 6.82
C PHE A 120 -2.20 -1.57 7.00
N LEU A 121 -0.88 -1.37 7.02
CA LEU A 121 0.12 -2.42 7.00
C LEU A 121 1.01 -2.36 8.24
N ASN A 122 1.53 -3.51 8.64
CA ASN A 122 2.54 -3.62 9.69
C ASN A 122 3.88 -4.01 9.06
N LEU A 123 4.85 -3.09 9.12
CA LEU A 123 6.25 -3.37 8.79
C LEU A 123 6.96 -3.99 9.99
N LYS A 124 7.63 -5.12 9.78
CA LYS A 124 8.40 -5.87 10.75
C LYS A 124 9.89 -5.63 10.51
N LEU A 125 10.53 -4.85 11.39
CA LEU A 125 11.96 -4.57 11.32
C LEU A 125 12.73 -5.57 12.18
N LEU A 126 13.94 -5.92 11.75
CA LEU A 126 14.83 -6.84 12.46
C LEU A 126 14.13 -8.16 12.86
N GLY A 127 13.37 -8.75 11.94
CA GLY A 127 12.63 -9.99 12.20
C GLY A 127 11.42 -9.85 13.14
N GLY A 128 10.96 -8.63 13.41
CA GLY A 128 9.78 -8.36 14.24
C GLY A 128 10.08 -7.79 15.63
N ILE A 129 11.36 -7.59 15.97
CA ILE A 129 11.77 -6.94 17.24
C ILE A 129 11.19 -5.52 17.33
N LYS A 130 11.13 -4.81 16.19
CA LYS A 130 10.52 -3.49 16.10
C LYS A 130 9.54 -3.46 14.95
N ASN A 131 8.31 -3.06 15.23
CA ASN A 131 7.27 -2.93 14.21
C ASN A 131 6.90 -1.46 13.97
N ILE A 132 6.40 -1.15 12.79
CA ILE A 132 5.90 0.18 12.40
C ILE A 132 4.57 -0.01 11.66
N GLY A 133 3.54 0.73 12.05
CA GLY A 133 2.31 0.87 11.28
C GLY A 133 2.52 1.84 10.13
N VAL A 134 2.10 1.47 8.94
CA VAL A 134 2.13 2.33 7.75
C VAL A 134 0.77 2.29 7.08
N ALA A 135 0.34 3.43 6.53
CA ALA A 135 -0.85 3.50 5.70
C ALA A 135 -0.51 4.06 4.31
N LEU A 136 -1.10 3.43 3.29
CA LEU A 136 -0.92 3.76 1.87
C LEU A 136 -2.30 3.90 1.22
N GLU A 137 -2.53 4.98 0.49
CA GLU A 137 -3.73 5.14 -0.33
C GLU A 137 -3.42 4.84 -1.79
N VAL A 138 -4.25 4.04 -2.46
CA VAL A 138 -4.25 3.87 -3.90
C VAL A 138 -4.79 5.15 -4.53
N THR A 139 -3.91 5.93 -5.14
CA THR A 139 -4.27 7.23 -5.73
C THR A 139 -4.47 7.17 -7.24
N LYS A 140 -4.03 6.08 -7.88
CA LYS A 140 -4.21 5.88 -9.32
C LYS A 140 -4.22 4.39 -9.67
N VAL A 141 -5.15 3.97 -10.52
CA VAL A 141 -5.13 2.67 -11.22
C VAL A 141 -5.27 2.92 -12.72
N ASP A 142 -4.14 2.88 -13.43
CA ASP A 142 -4.05 3.16 -14.86
C ASP A 142 -4.15 1.87 -15.68
N GLU A 143 -5.34 1.61 -16.22
CA GLU A 143 -5.62 0.42 -17.03
C GLU A 143 -4.87 0.41 -18.36
N GLU A 144 -4.58 1.57 -18.94
CA GLU A 144 -3.91 1.67 -20.24
C GLU A 144 -2.41 1.38 -20.08
N ASN A 145 -1.78 2.06 -19.12
CA ASN A 145 -0.33 1.98 -18.90
C ASN A 145 0.09 0.88 -17.92
N LYS A 146 -0.87 0.17 -17.32
CA LYS A 146 -0.66 -0.90 -16.33
C LYS A 146 0.14 -0.43 -15.12
N ILE A 147 -0.31 0.68 -14.54
CA ILE A 147 0.32 1.34 -13.37
C ILE A 147 -0.66 1.39 -12.21
N ILE A 148 -0.21 0.98 -11.01
CA ILE A 148 -0.90 1.25 -9.75
C ILE A 148 -0.03 2.20 -8.93
N GLN A 149 -0.57 3.34 -8.53
CA GLN A 149 0.12 4.30 -7.67
C GLN A 149 -0.46 4.29 -6.27
N PHE A 150 0.44 4.22 -5.30
CA PHE A 150 0.17 4.40 -3.89
C PHE A 150 0.83 5.68 -3.37
N CYS A 151 0.20 6.38 -2.46
CA CYS A 151 0.82 7.46 -1.70
C CYS A 151 0.74 7.18 -0.20
N TYR A 152 1.77 7.56 0.55
CA TYR A 152 1.71 7.52 2.01
C TYR A 152 0.63 8.46 2.53
N LEU A 153 0.03 8.18 3.68
CA LEU A 153 -0.86 9.15 4.31
C LEU A 153 -0.08 10.31 4.94
N ASN A 154 -0.68 11.51 4.89
CA ASN A 154 -0.21 12.68 5.63
C ASN A 154 -0.11 12.38 7.13
N ASN A 155 0.78 13.11 7.80
CA ASN A 155 1.15 12.89 9.20
C ASN A 155 1.78 11.52 9.50
N GLY A 156 2.02 10.72 8.46
CA GLY A 156 2.85 9.53 8.53
C GLY A 156 4.32 9.88 8.80
N MET A 157 5.06 8.82 9.11
CA MET A 157 6.50 8.91 9.26
C MET A 157 7.19 9.27 7.93
N THR A 158 6.66 8.75 6.82
CA THR A 158 7.21 8.85 5.45
C THR A 158 6.19 9.52 4.56
N GLU A 159 6.68 10.33 3.61
CA GLU A 159 5.88 11.00 2.58
C GLU A 159 6.41 10.58 1.21
N GLY A 160 5.54 10.59 0.19
CA GLY A 160 5.89 10.27 -1.19
C GLY A 160 4.98 9.23 -1.83
N SER A 161 5.39 8.73 -3.00
CA SER A 161 4.63 7.75 -3.77
C SER A 161 5.40 6.46 -4.01
N GLN A 162 4.64 5.39 -4.23
CA GLN A 162 5.11 4.13 -4.78
C GLN A 162 4.31 3.84 -6.05
N GLU A 163 4.97 3.35 -7.09
CA GLU A 163 4.33 2.98 -8.35
C GLU A 163 4.70 1.55 -8.69
N VAL A 164 3.71 0.71 -8.96
CA VAL A 164 3.89 -0.64 -9.52
C VAL A 164 3.51 -0.57 -10.99
N LYS A 165 4.47 -0.84 -11.88
CA LYS A 165 4.30 -0.79 -13.33
C LYS A 165 4.60 -2.15 -13.95
N LEU A 166 3.76 -2.56 -14.90
CA LEU A 166 4.00 -3.73 -15.74
C LEU A 166 4.46 -3.32 -17.14
N VAL A 167 5.43 -4.04 -17.69
CA VAL A 167 5.89 -3.90 -19.07
C VAL A 167 6.13 -5.29 -19.66
N GLU A 168 5.71 -5.52 -20.89
CA GLU A 168 5.99 -6.76 -21.61
C GLU A 168 7.49 -6.83 -21.99
N THR A 169 8.11 -7.98 -21.77
CA THR A 169 9.50 -8.22 -22.16
C THR A 169 9.57 -8.79 -23.57
N SER A 170 10.74 -8.73 -24.20
CA SER A 170 10.94 -9.21 -25.58
C SER A 170 10.66 -10.71 -25.78
N ASP A 171 10.67 -11.49 -24.70
CA ASP A 171 10.39 -12.93 -24.66
C ASP A 171 8.93 -13.26 -24.31
N GLY A 172 8.03 -12.26 -24.28
CA GLY A 172 6.60 -12.44 -24.00
C GLY A 172 6.24 -12.60 -22.51
N ASN A 173 7.21 -12.44 -21.62
CA ASN A 173 6.99 -12.39 -20.17
C ASN A 173 6.62 -10.96 -19.71
N THR A 174 6.45 -10.76 -18.40
CA THR A 174 6.13 -9.46 -17.82
C THR A 174 7.20 -9.02 -16.82
N LEU A 175 7.73 -7.82 -17.01
CA LEU A 175 8.55 -7.11 -16.03
C LEU A 175 7.64 -6.32 -15.09
N ILE A 176 7.57 -6.74 -13.82
CA ILE A 176 6.99 -5.91 -12.76
C ILE A 176 8.07 -5.02 -12.16
N THR A 177 7.84 -3.71 -12.13
CA THR A 177 8.74 -2.72 -11.55
C THR A 177 8.02 -1.95 -10.47
N GLN A 178 8.60 -1.88 -9.29
CA GLN A 178 8.17 -1.01 -8.22
C GLN A 178 9.16 0.14 -8.06
N GLU A 179 8.69 1.35 -8.25
CA GLU A 179 9.44 2.59 -8.01
C GLU A 179 8.91 3.27 -6.76
N THR A 180 9.80 3.86 -5.98
CA THR A 180 9.43 4.55 -4.73
C THR A 180 10.20 5.83 -4.61
N ARG A 181 9.46 6.94 -4.54
CA ARG A 181 9.99 8.28 -4.28
C ARG A 181 9.54 8.66 -2.88
N TYR A 182 10.47 8.80 -1.95
CA TYR A 182 10.13 8.97 -0.54
C TYR A 182 11.02 9.99 0.16
N ARG A 183 10.47 10.65 1.17
CA ARG A 183 11.21 11.45 2.15
C ARG A 183 10.76 11.11 3.57
N ASN A 184 11.65 11.21 4.53
CA ASN A 184 11.36 10.91 5.92
C ASN A 184 11.64 12.13 6.80
N ARG A 185 10.84 12.32 7.87
CA ARG A 185 11.12 13.36 8.88
C ARG A 185 12.50 13.22 9.55
N SER A 186 13.07 12.03 9.57
CA SER A 186 14.40 11.74 10.13
C SER A 186 15.42 11.43 9.03
N LYS A 187 16.45 12.27 8.90
CA LYS A 187 17.57 12.08 7.96
C LYS A 187 18.34 10.77 8.20
N PHE A 188 18.50 10.36 9.46
CA PHE A 188 19.15 9.08 9.77
C PHE A 188 18.32 7.89 9.28
N ARG A 189 17.00 7.92 9.55
CA ARG A 189 16.09 6.88 9.04
C ARG A 189 16.10 6.86 7.52
N GLU A 190 16.04 8.02 6.89
CA GLU A 190 16.04 8.16 5.43
C GLU A 190 17.28 7.55 4.75
N LYS A 191 18.46 7.85 5.28
CA LYS A 191 19.72 7.48 4.62
C LYS A 191 20.19 6.07 4.95
N ARG A 192 19.82 5.50 6.10
CA ARG A 192 20.40 4.22 6.58
C ARG A 192 19.37 3.13 6.81
N LEU A 193 18.28 3.42 7.52
CA LEU A 193 17.34 2.39 7.93
C LEU A 193 16.34 2.08 6.81
N TYR A 194 15.69 3.12 6.29
CA TYR A 194 14.65 3.02 5.30
C TYR A 194 15.11 2.26 4.05
N PRO A 195 16.26 2.58 3.41
CA PRO A 195 16.64 1.94 2.17
C PRO A 195 16.78 0.42 2.30
N ILE A 196 17.31 -0.05 3.44
CA ILE A 196 17.56 -1.46 3.71
C ILE A 196 16.25 -2.20 3.98
N PHE A 197 15.42 -1.67 4.89
CA PHE A 197 14.17 -2.34 5.26
C PHE A 197 13.13 -2.28 4.15
N HIS A 198 13.06 -1.15 3.45
CA HIS A 198 12.18 -0.98 2.30
C HIS A 198 12.56 -1.94 1.18
N GLN A 199 13.84 -2.05 0.82
CA GLN A 199 14.28 -3.01 -0.20
C GLN A 199 13.93 -4.47 0.18
N LYS A 200 14.06 -4.84 1.46
CA LYS A 200 13.66 -6.18 1.94
C LYS A 200 12.14 -6.40 1.84
N ALA A 201 11.34 -5.40 2.22
CA ALA A 201 9.89 -5.45 2.11
C ALA A 201 9.43 -5.58 0.66
N VAL A 202 9.97 -4.76 -0.26
CA VAL A 202 9.65 -4.82 -1.69
C VAL A 202 10.08 -6.15 -2.32
N LYS A 203 11.25 -6.69 -1.95
CA LYS A 203 11.68 -8.02 -2.42
C LYS A 203 10.73 -9.13 -1.98
N GLU A 204 10.28 -9.10 -0.72
CA GLU A 204 9.30 -10.05 -0.20
C GLU A 204 7.96 -9.92 -0.92
N LEU A 205 7.50 -8.69 -1.14
CA LEU A 205 6.30 -8.39 -1.90
C LEU A 205 6.36 -8.94 -3.33
N HIS A 206 7.43 -8.63 -4.06
CA HIS A 206 7.66 -9.15 -5.41
C HIS A 206 7.73 -10.68 -5.44
N TYR A 207 8.31 -11.31 -4.43
CA TYR A 207 8.33 -12.77 -4.32
C TYR A 207 6.93 -13.35 -4.12
N ASN A 208 6.13 -12.76 -3.25
CA ASN A 208 4.74 -13.18 -3.00
C ASN A 208 3.87 -13.02 -4.24
N ILE A 209 3.91 -11.84 -4.88
CA ILE A 209 3.17 -11.56 -6.13
C ILE A 209 3.56 -12.58 -7.21
N LYS A 210 4.87 -12.75 -7.45
CA LYS A 210 5.35 -13.72 -8.44
C LYS A 210 4.84 -15.12 -8.15
N ARG A 211 4.98 -15.58 -6.90
CA ARG A 211 4.49 -16.90 -6.49
C ARG A 211 2.99 -17.04 -6.73
N LEU A 212 2.17 -16.07 -6.35
CA LEU A 212 0.70 -16.11 -6.50
C LEU A 212 0.26 -16.07 -7.97
N ILE A 213 1.04 -15.42 -8.84
CA ILE A 213 0.71 -15.27 -10.26
C ILE A 213 1.19 -16.46 -11.10
N GLU A 214 2.38 -17.00 -10.81
CA GLU A 214 2.99 -18.13 -11.54
C GLU A 214 2.57 -19.49 -11.01
N SER A 215 2.04 -19.59 -9.78
CA SER A 215 1.28 -20.77 -9.41
C SER A 215 -0.06 -20.73 -10.17
N TYR A 216 -0.51 -21.91 -10.63
CA TYR A 216 -1.62 -22.17 -11.58
C TYR A 216 -1.26 -22.07 -13.06
#